data_AF-A0A966TWD8-F1
#
_entry.id   AF-A0A966TWD8-F1
#
_cell.length_a   1.000
_cell.length_b   1.000
_cell.length_c   1.000
_cell.angle_alpha   90.00
_cell.angle_beta   90.00
_cell.angle_gamma   90.00
#
_symmetry.space_group_name_H-M   'P 1'
#
loop_
_entity.id
_entity.type
_entity.pdbx_description
1 polymer ?
#
loop_
_entity_poly.entity_id
_entity_poly.type
_entity_poly.pdbx_seq_one_letter_code
_entity_poly.pdbx_strand_id
1 'polypeptide(L)'
;MRISDISPQSQKDKKSHGRWLTGASLSSAPVALIFLLTLTVFIFGSTLTQANDIGLRPVSSSLQIIAPPPAPTIRLYYDLEPVVAQGEIVYGTYCAGCHGTKLEGQPNWHVRDAMGYLPAPPHDETGHTWHHRDQLLFDLTKYGPKHLTGDDYK
;
A
#
# COMPACT_ATOMS: atom_id res chain seq x y z
N MET A 1 -7.76 -1.43 18.19
CA MET A 1 -6.74 -0.61 18.88
C MET A 1 -7.21 0.83 18.80
N ARG A 2 -7.51 1.52 19.91
CA ARG A 2 -7.82 2.96 19.85
C ARG A 2 -6.49 3.71 19.91
N ILE A 3 -6.31 4.73 19.08
CA ILE A 3 -5.11 5.60 19.09
C ILE A 3 -4.97 6.33 20.45
N SER A 4 -6.05 6.43 21.22
CA SER A 4 -6.05 6.92 22.60
C SER A 4 -5.24 6.08 23.60
N ASP A 5 -4.84 4.86 23.24
CA ASP A 5 -4.18 3.93 24.16
C ASP A 5 -2.63 3.98 24.04
N ILE A 6 -2.07 4.89 23.21
CA ILE A 6 -0.63 5.03 23.00
C ILE A 6 -0.03 5.99 24.04
N SER A 7 0.86 5.46 24.88
CA SER A 7 1.52 6.15 26.00
C SER A 7 2.35 7.39 25.57
N PRO A 8 2.38 8.49 26.37
CA PRO A 8 3.10 9.74 26.05
C PRO A 8 4.64 9.64 25.94
N GLN A 9 5.24 8.47 26.13
CA GLN A 9 6.70 8.32 26.21
C GLN A 9 7.42 8.35 24.86
N SER A 10 6.73 8.19 23.73
CA SER A 10 7.34 8.16 22.38
C SER A 10 7.70 9.54 21.78
N GLN A 11 7.48 10.63 22.53
CA GLN A 11 7.73 12.00 22.05
C GLN A 11 8.88 12.72 22.78
N LYS A 12 9.53 12.08 23.78
CA LYS A 12 10.61 12.70 24.55
C LYS A 12 12.01 12.47 23.97
N ASP A 13 12.14 11.58 23.00
CA ASP A 13 13.38 11.04 22.45
C ASP A 13 13.81 11.67 21.11
N LYS A 14 12.95 12.50 20.49
CA LYS A 14 13.24 13.13 19.18
C LYS A 14 14.04 14.44 19.24
N LYS A 15 14.53 14.88 20.41
CA LYS A 15 15.15 16.21 20.58
C LYS A 15 16.69 16.25 20.69
N SER A 16 17.43 15.17 20.43
CA SER A 16 18.88 15.14 20.76
C SER A 16 19.88 14.68 19.68
N HIS A 17 19.57 14.72 18.38
CA HIS A 17 20.54 14.25 17.38
C HIS A 17 20.84 15.28 16.28
N GLY A 18 21.54 16.34 16.69
CA GLY A 18 22.44 17.09 15.81
C GLY A 18 23.88 16.66 16.06
N ARG A 19 24.51 15.96 15.11
CA ARG A 19 25.96 15.83 15.00
C ARG A 19 26.35 15.37 13.59
N TRP A 20 26.84 16.32 12.80
CA TRP A 20 27.45 16.08 11.50
C TRP A 20 28.73 15.25 11.66
N LEU A 21 28.83 14.12 10.95
CA LEU A 21 30.04 13.32 10.86
C LEU A 21 30.80 13.69 9.58
N THR A 22 31.93 14.36 9.77
CA THR A 22 32.97 14.54 8.77
C THR A 22 33.91 13.33 8.77
N GLY A 23 34.08 12.72 7.59
CA GLY A 23 35.35 12.12 7.14
C GLY A 23 35.69 10.70 7.59
N ALA A 24 35.84 9.79 6.62
CA ALA A 24 37.07 9.02 6.42
C ALA A 24 37.01 8.26 5.08
N SER A 25 38.08 8.44 4.30
CA SER A 25 38.37 7.82 3.01
C SER A 25 39.21 6.56 3.21
N LEU A 26 38.83 5.43 2.59
CA LEU A 26 39.66 4.24 2.32
C LEU A 26 39.11 3.61 1.02
N SER A 27 39.69 3.91 -0.16
CA SER A 27 40.80 3.21 -0.83
C SER A 27 40.49 1.79 -1.35
N SER A 28 40.41 1.71 -2.69
CA SER A 28 40.96 0.68 -3.61
C SER A 28 40.40 -0.76 -3.68
N ALA A 29 39.74 -1.01 -4.81
CA ALA A 29 39.97 -2.08 -5.80
C ALA A 29 39.17 -3.42 -5.72
N PRO A 30 38.91 -4.09 -6.88
CA PRO A 30 37.64 -4.75 -7.19
C PRO A 30 37.74 -6.28 -7.27
N VAL A 31 36.75 -7.00 -6.72
CA VAL A 31 36.59 -8.45 -6.88
C VAL A 31 35.73 -8.74 -8.12
N ALA A 32 36.25 -8.40 -9.29
CA ALA A 32 35.75 -8.87 -10.57
C ALA A 32 36.49 -10.17 -10.93
N LEU A 33 36.10 -11.32 -10.36
CA LEU A 33 36.60 -12.63 -10.83
C LEU A 33 35.78 -13.86 -10.36
N ILE A 34 34.45 -13.76 -10.28
CA ILE A 34 33.57 -14.94 -10.09
C ILE A 34 32.37 -14.86 -11.07
N PHE A 35 32.69 -14.59 -12.34
CA PHE A 35 31.90 -15.01 -13.49
C PHE A 35 32.70 -16.15 -14.15
N LEU A 36 32.04 -17.24 -14.58
CA LEU A 36 32.53 -18.29 -15.51
C LEU A 36 32.73 -19.75 -15.03
N LEU A 37 31.95 -20.32 -14.11
CA LEU A 37 31.84 -21.80 -14.03
C LEU A 37 30.41 -22.26 -13.68
N THR A 38 29.87 -23.16 -14.52
CA THR A 38 28.62 -23.96 -14.41
C THR A 38 27.39 -23.56 -15.23
N LEU A 39 27.57 -22.73 -16.26
CA LEU A 39 26.71 -22.75 -17.46
C LEU A 39 26.99 -24.00 -18.32
N THR A 40 26.68 -25.22 -17.86
CA THR A 40 26.88 -26.45 -18.68
C THR A 40 25.92 -27.64 -18.43
N VAL A 41 24.88 -27.56 -17.58
CA VAL A 41 23.98 -28.72 -17.34
C VAL A 41 22.52 -28.46 -17.76
N PHE A 42 22.30 -27.70 -18.85
CA PHE A 42 20.97 -27.53 -19.46
C PHE A 42 20.92 -28.02 -20.92
N ILE A 43 21.70 -29.05 -21.24
CA ILE A 43 21.62 -29.77 -22.53
C ILE A 43 21.56 -31.27 -22.23
N PHE A 44 20.45 -31.80 -21.72
CA PHE A 44 20.08 -33.22 -21.84
C PHE A 44 18.66 -33.39 -21.30
N GLY A 45 17.71 -33.79 -22.14
CA GLY A 45 16.40 -34.20 -21.65
C GLY A 45 15.20 -33.93 -22.55
N SER A 46 15.39 -33.82 -23.86
CA SER A 46 14.29 -33.99 -24.81
C SER A 46 13.79 -35.44 -24.75
N THR A 47 12.70 -35.71 -24.03
CA THR A 47 11.84 -36.86 -24.31
C THR A 47 10.48 -36.34 -24.73
N LEU A 48 10.34 -36.20 -26.05
CA LEU A 48 9.05 -36.11 -26.75
C LEU A 48 8.30 -37.42 -26.49
N THR A 49 7.30 -37.40 -25.62
CA THR A 49 6.32 -38.48 -25.53
C THR A 49 5.10 -38.12 -26.38
N GLN A 50 4.70 -39.13 -27.12
CA GLN A 50 3.79 -39.22 -28.25
C GLN A 50 2.37 -38.67 -27.99
N ALA A 51 1.85 -37.99 -29.01
CA ALA A 51 0.46 -37.59 -29.13
C ALA A 51 -0.40 -38.74 -29.64
N ASN A 52 -1.50 -39.05 -28.94
CA ASN A 52 -2.69 -39.71 -29.47
C ASN A 52 -3.68 -40.06 -28.34
N ASP A 53 -4.69 -39.20 -28.14
CA ASP A 53 -6.04 -39.72 -27.88
C ASP A 53 -7.09 -38.68 -28.26
N ILE A 54 -7.62 -38.80 -29.48
CA ILE A 54 -8.75 -38.02 -29.98
C ILE A 54 -10.02 -38.74 -29.51
N GLY A 55 -10.33 -38.60 -28.21
CA GLY A 55 -11.61 -38.98 -27.64
C GLY A 55 -12.60 -37.83 -27.79
N LEU A 56 -13.33 -37.79 -28.91
CA LEU A 56 -14.46 -36.88 -29.10
C LEU A 56 -15.60 -37.25 -28.14
N ARG A 57 -15.54 -36.73 -26.92
CA ARG A 57 -16.69 -36.72 -26.01
C ARG A 57 -17.57 -35.52 -26.39
N PRO A 58 -18.87 -35.70 -26.64
CA PRO A 58 -19.77 -34.57 -26.78
C PRO A 58 -19.86 -33.88 -25.43
N VAL A 59 -19.17 -32.74 -25.27
CA VAL A 59 -19.42 -31.84 -24.16
C VAL A 59 -20.78 -31.19 -24.42
N SER A 60 -21.82 -31.75 -23.79
CA SER A 60 -23.10 -31.06 -23.62
C SER A 60 -22.79 -29.68 -23.08
N SER A 61 -23.01 -28.68 -23.93
CA SER A 61 -22.67 -27.28 -23.68
C SER A 61 -23.65 -26.68 -22.67
N SER A 62 -23.51 -27.09 -21.41
CA SER A 62 -23.90 -26.24 -20.30
C SER A 62 -22.84 -25.14 -20.24
N LEU A 63 -23.20 -23.94 -20.70
CA LEU A 63 -22.38 -22.75 -20.54
C LEU A 63 -22.26 -22.45 -19.03
N GLN A 64 -21.34 -23.13 -18.36
CA GLN A 64 -20.92 -22.74 -17.02
C GLN A 64 -20.19 -21.42 -17.19
N ILE A 65 -20.90 -20.33 -16.87
CA ILE A 65 -20.27 -19.04 -16.62
C ILE A 65 -19.34 -19.27 -15.42
N ILE A 66 -18.08 -19.60 -15.71
CA ILE A 66 -17.00 -19.50 -14.73
C ILE A 66 -16.89 -18.00 -14.49
N ALA A 67 -17.53 -17.52 -13.43
CA ALA A 67 -17.34 -16.14 -12.98
C ALA A 67 -15.83 -15.92 -12.85
N PRO A 68 -15.28 -14.82 -13.40
CA PRO A 68 -13.87 -14.52 -13.22
C PRO A 68 -13.56 -14.58 -11.71
N PRO A 69 -12.42 -15.16 -11.31
CA PRO A 69 -12.05 -15.17 -9.90
C PRO A 69 -12.16 -13.74 -9.35
N PRO A 70 -12.70 -13.54 -8.14
CA PRO A 70 -12.77 -12.21 -7.57
C PRO A 70 -11.37 -11.59 -7.61
N ALA A 71 -11.27 -10.36 -8.10
CA ALA A 71 -10.00 -9.64 -8.12
C ALA A 71 -9.35 -9.72 -6.73
N PRO A 72 -8.01 -9.80 -6.65
CA PRO A 72 -7.33 -9.88 -5.36
C PRO A 72 -7.77 -8.70 -4.51
N THR A 73 -8.47 -8.99 -3.42
CA THR A 73 -8.92 -7.96 -2.49
C THR A 73 -7.71 -7.46 -1.74
N ILE A 74 -7.38 -6.18 -1.93
CA ILE A 74 -6.42 -5.50 -1.06
C ILE A 74 -6.93 -5.64 0.37
N ARG A 75 -6.07 -6.12 1.27
CA ARG A 75 -6.30 -6.16 2.71
C ARG A 75 -5.43 -5.10 3.37
N LEU A 76 -6.04 -4.20 4.11
CA LEU A 76 -5.34 -3.27 4.98
C LEU A 76 -5.10 -3.95 6.33
N TYR A 77 -3.85 -3.94 6.78
CA TYR A 77 -3.42 -4.63 8.00
C TYR A 77 -3.51 -3.70 9.22
N TYR A 78 -4.70 -3.18 9.50
CA TYR A 78 -4.96 -2.28 10.64
C TYR A 78 -4.97 -3.01 12.01
N ASP A 79 -4.87 -4.33 11.99
CA ASP A 79 -4.76 -5.21 13.16
C ASP A 79 -3.30 -5.60 13.48
N LEU A 80 -2.34 -5.22 12.63
CA LEU A 80 -0.92 -5.50 12.84
C LEU A 80 -0.20 -4.26 13.39
N GLU A 81 0.18 -4.32 14.67
CA GLU A 81 0.89 -3.23 15.36
C GLU A 81 2.09 -2.65 14.60
N PRO A 82 3.00 -3.47 13.99
CA PRO A 82 4.12 -2.91 13.24
C PRO A 82 3.68 -2.08 12.02
N VAL A 83 2.57 -2.45 11.39
CA VAL A 83 2.02 -1.72 10.24
C VAL A 83 1.38 -0.41 10.70
N VAL A 84 0.63 -0.44 11.80
CA VAL A 84 0.01 0.76 12.39
C VAL A 84 1.08 1.75 12.85
N ALA A 85 2.13 1.29 13.53
CA ALA A 85 3.23 2.13 13.96
C ALA A 85 3.97 2.81 12.79
N GLN A 86 4.17 2.07 11.69
CA GLN A 86 4.73 2.66 10.46
C GLN A 86 3.76 3.67 9.83
N GLY A 87 2.46 3.37 9.84
CA GLY A 87 1.40 4.24 9.35
C GLY A 87 1.34 5.57 10.11
N GLU A 88 1.55 5.57 11.43
CA GLU A 88 1.58 6.79 12.24
C GLU A 88 2.68 7.76 11.79
N ILE A 89 3.87 7.24 11.49
CA ILE A 89 5.01 8.04 11.00
C ILE A 89 4.66 8.69 9.65
N VAL A 90 4.08 7.90 8.73
CA VAL A 90 3.65 8.38 7.41
C VAL A 90 2.55 9.43 7.57
N TYR A 91 1.55 9.18 8.40
CA TYR A 91 0.45 10.09 8.66
C TYR A 91 0.94 11.44 9.20
N GLY A 92 1.80 11.41 10.23
CA GLY A 92 2.37 12.62 10.81
C GLY A 92 3.18 13.45 9.82
N THR A 93 3.83 12.80 8.85
CA THR A 93 4.67 13.47 7.85
C THR A 93 3.87 14.07 6.71
N TYR A 94 2.85 13.36 6.20
CA TYR A 94 2.20 13.70 4.94
C TYR A 94 0.72 14.09 5.06
N CYS A 95 0.03 13.67 6.11
CA CYS A 95 -1.44 13.78 6.21
C CYS A 95 -1.86 14.80 7.27
N ALA A 96 -1.13 14.87 8.39
CA ALA A 96 -1.48 15.70 9.54
C ALA A 96 -1.54 17.21 9.22
N GLY A 97 -0.85 17.68 8.17
CA GLY A 97 -0.90 19.08 7.74
C GLY A 97 -2.29 19.56 7.34
N CYS A 98 -3.15 18.67 6.84
CA CYS A 98 -4.54 18.98 6.49
C CYS A 98 -5.54 18.30 7.43
N HIS A 99 -5.31 17.03 7.77
CA HIS A 99 -6.24 16.24 8.59
C HIS A 99 -6.02 16.38 10.10
N GLY A 100 -5.04 17.19 10.53
CA GLY A 100 -4.74 17.41 11.94
C GLY A 100 -3.93 16.26 12.57
N THR A 101 -3.19 16.60 13.62
CA THR A 101 -2.26 15.65 14.29
C THR A 101 -2.98 14.57 15.09
N LYS A 102 -4.25 14.79 15.44
CA LYS A 102 -5.12 13.87 16.17
C LYS A 102 -6.24 13.31 15.29
N LEU A 103 -6.11 13.41 13.96
CA LEU A 103 -7.10 12.97 12.98
C LEU A 103 -8.40 13.81 12.98
N GLU A 104 -8.37 15.01 13.55
CA GLU A 104 -9.55 15.85 13.81
C GLU A 104 -10.12 16.55 12.56
N GLY A 105 -9.38 16.55 11.45
CA GLY A 105 -9.77 17.24 10.23
C GLY A 105 -9.79 18.76 10.37
N GLN A 106 -10.40 19.43 9.39
CA GLN A 106 -10.61 20.87 9.39
C GLN A 106 -12.01 21.23 9.91
N PRO A 107 -12.18 22.40 10.54
CA PRO A 107 -13.50 22.90 10.89
C PRO A 107 -14.41 22.99 9.67
N ASN A 108 -15.71 22.76 9.87
CA ASN A 108 -16.73 22.86 8.81
C ASN A 108 -16.42 21.98 7.58
N TRP A 109 -15.79 20.81 7.75
CA TRP A 109 -15.42 19.91 6.65
C TRP A 109 -16.57 19.42 5.76
N HIS A 110 -17.81 19.56 6.24
CA HIS A 110 -19.02 19.31 5.46
C HIS A 110 -19.47 20.47 4.57
N VAL A 111 -18.86 21.66 4.71
CA VAL A 111 -19.26 22.88 4.04
C VAL A 111 -18.22 23.23 3.00
N ARG A 112 -18.66 23.42 1.76
CA ARG A 112 -17.78 23.85 0.67
C ARG A 112 -17.24 25.25 0.94
N ASP A 113 -15.95 25.45 0.69
CA ASP A 113 -15.33 26.76 0.76
C ASP A 113 -15.74 27.66 -0.42
N ALA A 114 -15.19 28.88 -0.44
CA ALA A 114 -15.47 29.86 -1.50
C ALA A 114 -15.03 29.39 -2.91
N MET A 115 -14.11 28.43 -2.98
CA MET A 115 -13.61 27.82 -4.22
C MET A 115 -14.39 26.55 -4.59
N GLY A 116 -15.34 26.16 -3.74
CA GLY A 116 -16.20 25.00 -3.91
C GLY A 116 -15.61 23.71 -3.35
N TYR A 117 -14.46 23.74 -2.64
CA TYR A 117 -13.82 22.54 -2.11
C TYR A 117 -14.34 22.14 -0.74
N LEU A 118 -14.45 20.83 -0.48
CA LEU A 118 -14.65 20.33 0.88
C LEU A 118 -13.31 20.38 1.65
N PRO A 119 -13.28 20.98 2.85
CA PRO A 119 -12.13 20.90 3.74
C PRO A 119 -11.81 19.45 4.13
N ALA A 120 -10.59 19.22 4.64
CA ALA A 120 -10.14 17.88 5.00
C ALA A 120 -11.06 17.25 6.07
N PRO A 121 -11.71 16.10 5.81
CA PRO A 121 -12.57 15.45 6.80
C PRO A 121 -11.75 14.84 7.94
N PRO A 122 -12.35 14.68 9.14
CA PRO A 122 -11.76 13.91 10.22
C PRO A 122 -11.56 12.43 9.84
N HIS A 123 -10.52 11.85 10.41
CA HIS A 123 -10.23 10.41 10.38
C HIS A 123 -10.30 9.77 11.77
N ASP A 124 -10.67 10.54 12.80
CA ASP A 124 -11.07 10.03 14.11
C ASP A 124 -12.50 9.47 14.11
N GLU A 125 -13.04 9.15 15.29
CA GLU A 125 -14.40 8.62 15.44
C GLU A 125 -15.53 9.57 14.99
N THR A 126 -15.26 10.85 14.75
CA THR A 126 -16.26 11.82 14.28
C THR A 126 -16.42 11.83 12.76
N GLY A 127 -15.45 11.25 12.04
CA GLY A 127 -15.50 11.06 10.60
C GLY A 127 -16.23 9.80 10.19
N HIS A 128 -16.14 9.46 8.89
CA HIS A 128 -16.70 8.19 8.43
C HIS A 128 -15.89 7.34 7.42
N THR A 129 -14.60 7.63 7.24
CA THR A 129 -13.81 6.99 6.18
C THR A 129 -13.53 5.50 6.45
N TRP A 130 -13.16 5.13 7.68
CA TRP A 130 -12.84 3.75 8.12
C TRP A 130 -13.92 2.64 7.99
N HIS A 131 -15.17 2.93 7.63
CA HIS A 131 -16.28 1.99 7.49
C HIS A 131 -16.35 1.45 6.05
N HIS A 132 -15.56 2.05 5.17
CA HIS A 132 -15.44 1.60 3.80
C HIS A 132 -14.57 0.35 3.68
N ARG A 133 -14.78 -0.42 2.61
CA ARG A 133 -13.98 -1.61 2.31
C ARG A 133 -12.53 -1.23 2.05
N ASP A 134 -11.59 -2.10 2.42
CA ASP A 134 -10.15 -1.93 2.25
C ASP A 134 -9.73 -1.45 0.86
N GLN A 135 -10.36 -1.99 -0.20
CA GLN A 135 -10.11 -1.56 -1.57
C GLN A 135 -10.39 -0.06 -1.76
N LEU A 136 -11.53 0.44 -1.29
CA LEU A 136 -11.90 1.85 -1.42
C LEU A 136 -10.98 2.75 -0.60
N LEU A 137 -10.58 2.31 0.59
CA LEU A 137 -9.61 3.03 1.44
C LEU A 137 -8.23 3.13 0.80
N PHE A 138 -7.77 2.05 0.18
CA PHE A 138 -6.53 2.03 -0.59
C PHE A 138 -6.63 2.97 -1.79
N ASP A 139 -7.70 2.90 -2.58
CA ASP A 139 -7.86 3.71 -3.78
C ASP A 139 -7.95 5.22 -3.44
N LEU A 140 -8.68 5.58 -2.38
CA LEU A 140 -8.73 6.95 -1.85
C LEU A 140 -7.34 7.46 -1.47
N THR A 141 -6.55 6.64 -0.80
CA THR A 141 -5.20 7.02 -0.33
C THR A 141 -4.20 7.11 -1.47
N LYS A 142 -4.28 6.17 -2.43
CA LYS A 142 -3.31 6.03 -3.52
C LYS A 142 -3.57 6.98 -4.68
N TYR A 143 -4.84 7.16 -5.03
CA TYR A 143 -5.25 7.89 -6.24
C TYR A 143 -6.05 9.16 -5.94
N GLY A 144 -6.51 9.33 -4.69
CA GLY A 144 -7.32 10.49 -4.30
C GLY A 144 -8.79 10.36 -4.72
N PRO A 145 -9.66 11.26 -4.23
CA PRO A 145 -11.11 11.17 -4.43
C PRO A 145 -11.53 11.32 -5.90
N LYS A 146 -10.84 12.14 -6.70
CA LYS A 146 -11.13 12.33 -8.14
C LYS A 146 -11.13 11.01 -8.93
N HIS A 147 -10.28 10.06 -8.53
CA HIS A 147 -10.23 8.74 -9.16
C HIS A 147 -11.56 7.97 -9.03
N LEU A 148 -12.35 8.27 -8.00
CA LEU A 148 -13.57 7.57 -7.64
C LEU A 148 -14.84 8.35 -7.99
N THR A 149 -14.76 9.68 -7.98
CA THR A 149 -15.90 10.58 -8.16
C THR A 149 -15.95 11.25 -9.53
N GLY A 150 -14.84 11.26 -10.29
CA GLY A 150 -14.74 11.92 -11.58
C GLY A 150 -13.97 13.24 -11.54
N ASP A 151 -13.69 13.78 -12.73
CA ASP A 151 -12.86 14.98 -12.91
C ASP A 151 -13.52 16.27 -12.40
N ASP A 152 -14.85 16.25 -12.25
CA ASP A 152 -15.68 17.35 -11.77
C ASP A 152 -15.69 17.49 -10.24
N TYR A 153 -15.05 16.55 -9.51
CA TYR A 153 -14.97 16.62 -8.06
C TYR A 153 -14.21 17.86 -7.59
N LYS A 154 -14.97 18.68 -6.87
CA LYS A 154 -14.55 19.74 -5.96
C LYS A 154 -15.16 19.40 -4.63
#